data_AF-A0A7R9M3D1-F1
#
_entry.id   AF-A0A7R9M3D1-F1
#
_cell.length_a   1.000
_cell.length_b   1.000
_cell.length_c   1.000
_cell.angle_alpha   90.00
_cell.angle_beta   90.00
_cell.angle_gamma   90.00
#
_symmetry.space_group_name_H-M   'P 1'
#
loop_
_entity.id
_entity.type
_entity.pdbx_description
1 polymer ?
#
loop_
_entity_poly.entity_id
_entity_poly.type
_entity_poly.pdbx_seq_one_letter_code
_entity_poly.pdbx_strand_id
1 'polypeptide(L)'
;MPIVITGPTDKTFVDNIMDALNLLVLKCDDYIQDVIKLFKRLNSFQSICQSDQMILIKYSLLEIKILRLISNFNFEGQYWTLDTENNCSTLMKLDLFKQINFVAQPFRPYYDYKNFYQNMGLDWNSDNLIIDLLTAILLFNAERPNLINREMIKRNALKESVKS
;
A
#
# COMPACT_ATOMS: atom_id res chain seq x y z
N MET A 1 -13.40 -12.01 -21.16
CA MET A 1 -12.35 -13.06 -21.07
C MET A 1 -11.10 -12.39 -20.52
N PRO A 2 -10.54 -12.85 -19.38
CA PRO A 2 -9.26 -12.32 -18.92
C PRO A 2 -8.12 -12.84 -19.79
N ILE A 3 -7.22 -11.95 -20.20
CA ILE A 3 -6.04 -12.30 -21.00
C ILE A 3 -4.99 -12.89 -20.06
N VAL A 4 -4.61 -14.15 -20.30
CA VAL A 4 -3.54 -14.83 -19.57
C VAL A 4 -2.25 -14.72 -20.38
N ILE A 5 -1.27 -13.99 -19.86
CA ILE A 5 0.03 -13.81 -20.52
C ILE A 5 0.98 -14.96 -20.10
N THR A 6 1.55 -15.63 -21.11
CA THR A 6 2.55 -16.70 -20.99
C THR A 6 3.81 -16.33 -21.79
N GLY A 7 4.92 -16.11 -21.09
CA GLY A 7 6.28 -16.20 -21.65
C GLY A 7 6.79 -15.01 -22.48
N PRO A 8 8.13 -14.91 -22.66
CA PRO A 8 8.81 -13.67 -23.03
C PRO A 8 9.07 -13.58 -24.54
N THR A 9 8.42 -12.63 -25.20
CA THR A 9 8.79 -12.16 -26.55
C THR A 9 8.69 -10.63 -26.59
N ASP A 10 9.83 -9.98 -26.34
CA ASP A 10 10.38 -8.65 -26.73
C ASP A 10 9.52 -7.39 -27.02
N LYS A 11 8.21 -7.39 -26.80
CA LYS A 11 7.42 -6.13 -26.76
C LYS A 11 6.43 -6.14 -25.61
N THR A 12 5.67 -7.22 -25.50
CA THR A 12 4.82 -7.50 -24.33
C THR A 12 5.61 -7.57 -23.03
N PHE A 13 6.86 -8.04 -23.04
CA PHE A 13 7.68 -8.06 -21.82
C PHE A 13 8.04 -6.67 -21.31
N VAL A 14 8.49 -5.79 -22.22
CA VAL A 14 8.82 -4.40 -21.88
C VAL A 14 7.56 -3.63 -21.50
N ASP A 15 6.46 -3.81 -22.23
CA ASP A 15 5.17 -3.21 -21.90
C ASP A 15 4.66 -3.69 -20.52
N ASN A 16 4.81 -4.98 -20.21
CA ASN A 16 4.46 -5.54 -18.89
C ASN A 16 5.35 -5.00 -17.75
N ILE A 17 6.64 -4.78 -18.01
CA ILE A 17 7.55 -4.15 -17.05
C ILE A 17 7.16 -2.69 -16.83
N MET A 18 6.87 -1.97 -17.91
CA MET A 18 6.44 -0.58 -17.85
C MET A 18 5.10 -0.44 -17.14
N ASP A 19 4.13 -1.31 -17.39
CA ASP A 19 2.84 -1.33 -16.69
C ASP A 19 3.00 -1.59 -15.19
N ALA A 20 3.93 -2.49 -14.84
CA ALA A 20 4.20 -2.81 -13.46
C ALA A 20 5.03 -1.73 -12.74
N LEU A 21 5.97 -1.07 -13.43
CA LEU A 21 6.63 0.15 -12.96
C LEU A 21 5.63 1.30 -12.85
N ASN A 22 4.66 1.41 -13.76
CA ASN A 22 3.60 2.41 -13.70
C ASN A 22 2.72 2.19 -12.47
N LEU A 23 2.50 0.94 -12.05
CA LEU A 23 1.79 0.62 -10.81
C LEU A 23 2.59 0.88 -9.54
N LEU A 24 3.90 0.63 -9.59
CA LEU A 24 4.78 0.81 -8.45
C LEU A 24 5.26 2.25 -8.26
N VAL A 25 5.41 3.01 -9.34
CA VAL A 25 6.07 4.32 -9.38
C VAL A 25 5.13 5.41 -9.88
N LEU A 26 4.45 5.26 -11.02
CA LEU A 26 3.57 6.33 -11.55
C LEU A 26 2.27 6.48 -10.75
N LYS A 27 1.62 5.37 -10.35
CA LYS A 27 0.47 5.39 -9.45
C LYS A 27 0.86 5.71 -8.00
N CYS A 28 2.14 5.88 -7.67
CA CYS A 28 2.51 6.32 -6.32
C CYS A 28 2.20 7.79 -6.10
N ASP A 29 2.37 8.66 -7.08
CA ASP A 29 2.09 10.09 -6.91
C ASP A 29 0.59 10.35 -6.70
N ASP A 30 -0.27 9.78 -7.55
CA ASP A 30 -1.73 9.87 -7.39
C ASP A 30 -2.18 9.24 -6.07
N TYR A 31 -1.62 8.09 -5.72
CA TYR A 31 -1.90 7.43 -4.46
C TYR A 31 -1.48 8.28 -3.25
N ILE A 32 -0.30 8.90 -3.28
CA ILE A 32 0.17 9.81 -2.23
C ILE A 32 -0.80 10.97 -2.10
N GLN A 33 -1.22 11.59 -3.22
CA GLN A 33 -2.19 12.67 -3.20
C GLN A 33 -3.53 12.24 -2.59
N ASP A 34 -4.03 11.07 -2.97
CA ASP A 34 -5.32 10.56 -2.50
C ASP A 34 -5.27 10.17 -1.03
N VAL A 35 -4.18 9.57 -0.57
CA VAL A 35 -3.95 9.26 0.84
C VAL A 35 -3.81 10.55 1.66
N ILE A 36 -3.11 11.57 1.16
CA ILE A 36 -3.03 12.87 1.83
C ILE A 36 -4.41 13.52 1.92
N LYS A 37 -5.21 13.49 0.84
CA LYS A 37 -6.59 14.00 0.85
C LYS A 37 -7.44 13.24 1.87
N LEU A 38 -7.30 11.91 1.95
CA LEU A 38 -7.98 11.07 2.93
C LEU A 38 -7.62 11.49 4.36
N PHE A 39 -6.33 11.59 4.68
CA PHE A 39 -5.88 11.97 6.02
C PHE A 39 -6.33 13.36 6.40
N LYS A 40 -6.31 14.30 5.45
CA LYS A 40 -6.83 15.65 5.66
C LYS A 40 -8.33 15.68 5.92
N ARG A 41 -9.11 14.62 5.70
CA ARG A 41 -10.53 14.55 6.11
C ARG A 41 -10.72 14.08 7.54
N LEU A 42 -9.68 13.51 8.17
CA LEU A 42 -9.75 13.04 9.56
C LEU A 42 -9.58 14.22 10.51
N ASN A 43 -10.62 14.54 11.29
CA ASN A 43 -10.56 15.63 12.27
C ASN A 43 -9.40 15.46 13.27
N SER A 44 -9.12 14.22 13.68
CA SER A 44 -7.98 13.93 14.56
C SER A 44 -6.65 14.23 13.89
N PHE A 45 -6.50 13.97 12.58
CA PHE A 45 -5.29 14.33 11.85
C PHE A 45 -5.15 15.85 11.67
N GLN A 46 -6.24 16.53 11.29
CA GLN A 46 -6.27 17.99 11.13
C GLN A 46 -5.86 18.74 12.40
N SER A 47 -6.16 18.18 13.58
CA SER A 47 -5.80 18.80 14.85
C SER A 47 -4.28 18.85 15.12
N ILE A 48 -3.51 17.93 14.51
CA ILE A 48 -2.04 17.83 14.70
C ILE A 48 -1.35 19.02 14.04
N CYS A 49 -0.24 19.51 14.59
CA CYS A 49 0.53 20.59 13.97
C CYS A 49 1.12 20.16 12.61
N GLN A 50 1.28 21.10 11.68
CA GLN A 50 1.68 20.80 10.30
C GLN A 50 3.02 20.05 10.20
N SER A 51 4.00 20.38 11.04
CA SER A 51 5.29 19.70 11.06
C SER A 51 5.17 18.21 11.38
N ASP A 52 4.34 17.86 12.38
CA ASP A 52 4.11 16.47 12.77
C ASP A 52 3.25 15.75 11.74
N GLN A 53 2.25 16.41 11.14
CA GLN A 53 1.49 15.85 10.01
C GLN A 53 2.42 15.41 8.87
N MET A 54 3.39 16.25 8.49
CA MET A 54 4.36 15.94 7.43
C MET A 54 5.26 14.75 7.79
N ILE A 55 5.70 14.66 9.04
CA ILE A 55 6.50 13.53 9.53
C ILE A 55 5.66 12.23 9.46
N LEU A 56 4.45 12.24 10.01
CA LEU A 56 3.58 11.07 10.01
C LEU A 56 3.29 10.58 8.58
N ILE A 57 2.95 11.50 7.66
CA ILE A 57 2.74 11.17 6.25
C ILE A 57 4.00 10.55 5.64
N LYS A 58 5.17 11.20 5.81
CA LYS A 58 6.44 10.75 5.22
C LYS A 58 6.82 9.33 5.64
N TYR A 59 6.60 8.97 6.90
CA TYR A 59 6.96 7.64 7.40
C TYR A 59 5.89 6.57 7.16
N SER A 60 4.61 6.94 7.10
CA SER A 60 3.50 5.97 6.98
C SER A 60 3.12 5.66 5.53
N LEU A 61 3.33 6.57 4.57
CA LEU A 61 2.87 6.42 3.19
C LEU A 61 3.30 5.10 2.53
N LEU A 62 4.58 4.75 2.66
CA LEU A 62 5.11 3.53 2.05
C LEU A 62 4.53 2.29 2.73
N GLU A 63 4.49 2.27 4.07
CA GLU A 63 3.91 1.17 4.85
C GLU A 63 2.43 0.95 4.53
N ILE A 64 1.67 2.04 4.37
CA ILE A 64 0.24 1.99 4.02
C ILE A 64 0.04 1.54 2.57
N LYS A 65 0.92 1.97 1.64
CA LYS A 65 0.92 1.47 0.25
C LYS A 65 1.14 -0.03 0.20
N ILE A 66 2.13 -0.51 0.94
CA ILE A 66 2.45 -1.92 1.08
C ILE A 66 1.26 -2.69 1.64
N LEU A 67 0.66 -2.21 2.74
CA LEU A 67 -0.52 -2.83 3.35
C LEU A 67 -1.64 -3.03 2.32
N ARG A 68 -1.95 -2.00 1.52
CA ARG A 68 -2.99 -2.06 0.48
C ARG A 68 -2.61 -2.92 -0.72
N LEU A 69 -1.32 -2.99 -1.06
CA LEU A 69 -0.83 -3.91 -2.10
C LEU A 69 -1.00 -5.37 -1.66
N ILE A 70 -0.77 -5.66 -0.39
CA ILE A 70 -0.94 -7.02 0.17
C ILE A 70 -2.42 -7.37 0.27
N SER A 71 -3.27 -6.44 0.74
CA SER A 71 -4.70 -6.72 0.89
C SER A 71 -5.36 -7.10 -0.44
N ASN A 72 -4.87 -6.54 -1.55
CA ASN A 72 -5.40 -6.77 -2.89
C ASN A 72 -4.67 -7.89 -3.66
N PHE A 73 -3.73 -8.62 -3.03
CA PHE A 73 -3.02 -9.72 -3.68
C PHE A 73 -3.84 -11.01 -3.62
N ASN A 74 -4.03 -11.66 -4.76
CA ASN A 74 -4.59 -13.00 -4.83
C ASN A 74 -3.46 -14.01 -4.56
N PHE A 75 -3.47 -14.63 -3.38
CA PHE A 75 -2.47 -15.61 -2.98
C PHE A 75 -2.60 -16.97 -3.68
N GLU A 76 -3.81 -17.39 -4.02
CA GLU A 76 -4.06 -18.65 -4.72
C GLU A 76 -3.52 -18.61 -6.15
N GLY A 77 -3.84 -17.54 -6.88
CA GLY A 77 -3.40 -17.32 -8.25
C GLY A 77 -2.04 -16.63 -8.37
N GLN A 78 -1.48 -16.14 -7.26
CA GLN A 78 -0.24 -15.37 -7.19
C GLN A 78 -0.22 -14.16 -8.13
N TYR A 79 -1.26 -13.34 -8.08
CA TYR A 79 -1.37 -12.14 -8.92
C TYR A 79 -2.05 -10.97 -8.21
N TRP A 80 -1.80 -9.76 -8.69
CA TRP A 80 -2.61 -8.57 -8.41
C TRP A 80 -3.57 -8.30 -9.56
N THR A 81 -4.79 -7.87 -9.25
CA THR A 81 -5.73 -7.32 -10.24
C THR A 81 -5.52 -5.82 -10.34
N LEU A 82 -5.36 -5.33 -11.55
CA LEU A 82 -5.01 -3.95 -11.84
C LEU A 82 -6.11 -3.29 -12.66
N ASP A 83 -6.73 -2.28 -12.11
CA ASP A 83 -7.69 -1.49 -12.87
C ASP A 83 -6.94 -0.53 -13.81
N THR A 84 -7.23 -0.65 -15.10
CA THR A 84 -6.74 0.25 -16.15
C THR A 84 -7.83 1.25 -16.55
N GLU A 85 -7.41 2.40 -17.09
CA GLU A 85 -8.28 3.55 -17.41
C GLU A 85 -9.48 3.23 -18.33
N ASN A 86 -9.46 2.08 -19.01
CA ASN A 86 -10.48 1.64 -19.95
C ASN A 86 -11.48 0.62 -19.35
N ASN A 87 -11.64 0.57 -18.03
CA ASN A 87 -12.43 -0.47 -17.33
C ASN A 87 -11.97 -1.91 -17.62
N CYS A 88 -10.73 -2.06 -18.10
CA CYS A 88 -10.10 -3.36 -18.27
C CYS A 88 -9.28 -3.68 -17.03
N SER A 89 -9.39 -4.92 -16.54
CA SER A 89 -8.55 -5.43 -15.46
C SER A 89 -7.36 -6.22 -16.02
N THR A 90 -6.14 -5.80 -15.72
CA THR A 90 -4.91 -6.55 -16.05
C THR A 90 -4.46 -7.37 -14.84
N LEU A 91 -3.98 -8.59 -15.06
CA LEU A 91 -3.42 -9.42 -14.00
C LEU A 91 -1.90 -9.30 -13.98
N MET A 92 -1.34 -8.73 -12.92
CA MET A 92 0.11 -8.76 -12.70
C MET A 92 0.46 -10.01 -11.91
N LYS A 93 1.08 -10.99 -12.58
CA LYS A 93 1.62 -12.17 -11.92
C LYS A 93 2.83 -11.80 -11.05
N LEU A 94 2.95 -12.47 -9.92
CA LEU A 94 4.06 -12.34 -8.99
C LEU A 94 5.43 -12.54 -9.66
N ASP A 95 5.56 -13.45 -10.63
CA ASP A 95 6.84 -13.71 -11.29
C ASP A 95 7.33 -12.54 -12.15
N LEU A 96 6.41 -11.79 -12.77
CA LEU A 96 6.73 -10.56 -13.48
C LEU A 96 7.22 -9.48 -12.49
N PHE A 97 6.57 -9.37 -11.33
CA PHE A 97 6.99 -8.49 -10.26
C PHE A 97 8.41 -8.83 -9.73
N LYS A 98 8.73 -10.12 -9.54
CA LYS A 98 10.08 -10.57 -9.16
C LYS A 98 11.14 -10.18 -10.20
N GLN A 99 10.80 -10.28 -11.49
CA GLN A 99 11.73 -9.93 -12.58
C GLN A 99 12.04 -8.43 -12.59
N ILE A 100 11.06 -7.58 -12.32
CA ILE A 100 11.26 -6.12 -12.18
C ILE A 100 12.12 -5.81 -10.95
N ASN A 101 11.90 -6.49 -9.84
CA ASN A 101 12.72 -6.34 -8.64
C ASN A 101 14.18 -6.75 -8.86
N PHE A 102 14.46 -7.73 -9.71
CA PHE A 102 15.83 -8.08 -10.08
C PHE A 102 16.53 -6.91 -10.81
N VAL A 103 15.77 -6.12 -11.56
CA VAL A 103 16.26 -4.93 -12.28
C VAL A 103 16.38 -3.70 -11.36
N ALA A 104 15.58 -3.59 -10.28
CA ALA A 104 15.42 -2.38 -9.47
C ALA A 104 16.03 -2.41 -8.05
N GLN A 105 16.94 -3.34 -7.72
CA GLN A 105 17.51 -3.67 -6.38
C GLN A 105 16.65 -4.64 -5.53
N PRO A 106 17.27 -5.51 -4.70
CA PRO A 106 16.57 -6.63 -4.08
C PRO A 106 15.63 -6.20 -2.95
N PHE A 107 14.37 -6.60 -3.07
CA PHE A 107 13.32 -6.32 -2.11
C PHE A 107 13.20 -7.46 -1.08
N ARG A 108 13.86 -7.30 0.09
CA ARG A 108 13.59 -8.08 1.31
C ARG A 108 12.10 -8.10 1.74
N PRO A 109 11.34 -7.01 1.55
CA PRO A 109 10.00 -6.93 2.10
C PRO A 109 8.98 -7.92 1.52
N TYR A 110 9.11 -8.43 0.28
CA TYR A 110 8.18 -9.46 -0.23
C TYR A 110 8.12 -10.71 0.67
N TYR A 111 9.27 -11.18 1.15
CA TYR A 111 9.34 -12.35 2.04
C TYR A 111 8.77 -12.02 3.42
N ASP A 112 9.08 -10.84 3.96
CA ASP A 112 8.50 -10.36 5.22
C ASP A 112 6.97 -10.23 5.12
N TYR A 113 6.45 -9.83 3.96
CA TYR A 113 5.01 -9.68 3.68
C TYR A 113 4.29 -11.00 3.47
N LYS A 114 4.89 -11.95 2.74
CA LYS A 114 4.35 -13.30 2.63
C LYS A 114 4.24 -13.92 4.02
N ASN A 115 5.28 -13.76 4.83
CA ASN A 115 5.29 -14.25 6.21
C ASN A 115 4.22 -13.54 7.06
N PHE A 116 4.07 -12.22 6.95
CA PHE A 116 3.03 -11.47 7.65
C PHE A 116 1.62 -11.95 7.30
N TYR A 117 1.31 -12.10 6.01
CA TYR A 117 0.01 -12.61 5.56
C TYR A 117 -0.28 -14.02 6.08
N GLN A 118 0.69 -14.93 5.91
CA GLN A 118 0.54 -16.32 6.34
C GLN A 118 0.37 -16.47 7.85
N ASN A 119 0.99 -15.57 8.64
CA ASN A 119 0.94 -15.62 10.10
C ASN A 119 -0.25 -14.88 10.69
N MET A 120 -0.84 -13.89 10.00
CA MET A 120 -1.99 -13.16 10.55
C MET A 120 -3.24 -14.04 10.63
N GLY A 121 -3.43 -14.98 9.69
CA GLY A 121 -4.59 -15.88 9.66
C GLY A 121 -5.93 -15.15 9.46
N LEU A 122 -6.94 -15.88 8.98
CA LEU A 122 -8.26 -15.37 8.53
C LEU A 122 -8.19 -14.38 7.35
N ASP A 123 -9.30 -14.22 6.64
CA ASP A 123 -9.46 -13.35 5.46
C ASP A 123 -9.45 -11.85 5.83
N TRP A 124 -8.52 -11.41 6.67
CA TRP A 124 -8.39 -10.02 7.13
C TRP A 124 -8.21 -9.04 5.97
N ASN A 125 -7.64 -9.51 4.87
CA ASN A 125 -7.46 -8.76 3.63
C ASN A 125 -8.77 -8.51 2.87
N SER A 126 -9.84 -9.26 3.17
CA SER A 126 -11.16 -9.08 2.56
C SER A 126 -12.04 -8.08 3.32
N ASP A 127 -11.68 -7.73 4.55
CA ASP A 127 -12.40 -6.77 5.37
C ASP A 127 -11.77 -5.37 5.28
N ASN A 128 -12.45 -4.47 4.55
CA ASN A 128 -12.03 -3.08 4.42
C ASN A 128 -11.92 -2.35 5.77
N LEU A 129 -12.72 -2.72 6.78
CA LEU A 129 -12.64 -2.11 8.10
C LEU A 129 -11.30 -2.44 8.78
N ILE A 130 -10.83 -3.69 8.66
CA ILE A 130 -9.54 -4.11 9.20
C ILE A 130 -8.40 -3.35 8.50
N ILE A 131 -8.45 -3.23 7.17
CA ILE A 131 -7.44 -2.49 6.39
C ILE A 131 -7.41 -1.00 6.75
N ASP A 132 -8.58 -0.39 6.93
CA ASP A 132 -8.67 1.03 7.30
C ASP A 132 -8.20 1.28 8.74
N LEU A 133 -8.50 0.36 9.67
CA LEU A 133 -7.95 0.38 11.03
C LEU A 133 -6.43 0.25 11.05
N LEU A 134 -5.88 -0.72 10.32
CA LEU A 134 -4.43 -0.89 10.19
C LEU A 134 -3.78 0.35 9.54
N THR A 135 -4.44 0.96 8.56
CA THR A 135 -4.01 2.23 7.95
C THR A 135 -3.94 3.35 8.99
N ALA A 136 -4.97 3.49 9.84
CA ALA A 136 -4.99 4.48 10.91
C ALA A 136 -3.89 4.22 11.96
N ILE A 137 -3.63 2.97 12.33
CA ILE A 137 -2.55 2.59 13.26
C ILE A 137 -1.17 2.99 12.70
N LEU A 138 -0.92 2.70 11.42
CA LEU A 138 0.34 3.07 10.76
C LEU A 138 0.53 4.60 10.67
N LEU A 139 -0.57 5.33 10.44
CA LEU A 139 -0.58 6.79 10.35
C LEU A 139 -0.34 7.46 11.71
N PHE A 140 -1.07 7.06 12.75
CA PHE A 140 -1.00 7.68 14.09
C PHE A 140 0.06 7.02 14.99
N ASN A 141 1.20 6.64 14.42
CA ASN A 141 2.31 6.08 15.18
C ASN A 141 3.11 7.19 15.89
N ALA A 142 2.98 7.28 17.22
CA ALA A 142 3.66 8.29 18.03
C ALA A 142 5.17 8.03 18.25
N GLU A 143 5.68 6.89 17.78
CA GLU A 143 7.09 6.51 17.89
C GLU A 143 7.94 6.97 16.69
N ARG A 144 7.36 7.72 15.74
CA ARG A 144 8.15 8.28 14.63
C ARG A 144 9.21 9.25 15.16
N PRO A 145 10.40 9.28 14.53
CA PRO A 145 11.45 10.20 14.93
C PRO A 145 11.05 11.65 14.65
N ASN A 146 11.60 12.58 15.45
CA ASN A 146 11.44 14.03 15.29
C ASN A 146 10.02 14.60 15.47
N LEU A 147 9.08 13.82 16.01
CA LEU A 147 7.75 14.32 16.39
C LEU A 147 7.85 15.32 17.55
N ILE A 148 7.14 16.43 17.43
CA ILE A 148 7.06 17.49 18.44
C ILE A 148 6.06 17.12 19.55
N ASN A 149 4.85 16.66 19.19
CA ASN A 149 3.77 16.40 20.14
C ASN A 149 3.27 14.95 20.11
N ARG A 150 4.08 14.05 20.65
CA ARG A 150 3.78 12.60 20.71
C ARG A 150 2.49 12.28 21.48
N GLU A 151 2.22 12.99 22.58
CA GLU A 151 1.04 12.74 23.42
C GLU A 151 -0.27 13.08 22.71
N MET A 152 -0.27 14.12 21.88
CA MET A 152 -1.39 14.45 21.02
C MET A 152 -1.66 13.33 20.00
N ILE A 153 -0.61 12.77 19.40
CA ILE A 153 -0.73 11.68 18.42
C ILE A 153 -1.30 10.42 19.06
N LYS A 154 -0.81 10.03 20.26
CA LYS A 154 -1.37 8.90 21.03
C LYS A 154 -2.85 9.09 21.33
N ARG A 155 -3.25 10.29 21.78
CA ARG A 155 -4.66 10.61 22.07
C ARG A 155 -5.52 10.49 20.81
N ASN A 156 -5.01 10.95 19.68
CA ASN A 156 -5.73 10.91 18.40
C ASN A 156 -5.85 9.48 17.86
N ALA A 157 -4.84 8.62 18.03
CA ALA A 157 -4.93 7.19 17.71
C ALA A 157 -6.08 6.50 18.47
N LEU A 158 -6.25 6.83 19.76
CA LEU A 158 -7.33 6.30 20.60
C LEU A 158 -8.72 6.81 20.17
N LYS A 159 -8.82 8.04 19.66
CA LYS A 159 -10.11 8.60 19.21
C LYS A 159 -10.61 7.98 17.92
N GLU A 160 -9.71 7.69 16.99
CA GLU A 160 -10.09 7.07 15.72
C GLU A 160 -10.40 5.58 15.88
N SER A 161 -9.67 4.86 16.75
CA SER A 161 -9.95 3.44 17.03
C SER A 161 -11.27 3.16 17.76
N VAL A 162 -11.91 4.17 18.37
CA VAL A 162 -13.20 4.04 19.09
C VAL A 162 -14.40 4.43 18.21
N LYS A 163 -14.17 5.01 17.03
CA LYS A 163 -15.24 5.45 16.11
C LYS A 163 -15.52 4.49 14.95
N SER A 164 -14.63 3.53 14.71
CA SER A 164 -14.76 2.46 13.71
C SER A 164 -15.46 1.25 14.32
#